data_AF-A0A7R9M6Z0-F1
#
_entry.id   AF-A0A7R9M6Z0-F1
#
_cell.length_a   1.000
_cell.length_b   1.000
_cell.length_c   1.000
_cell.angle_alpha   90.00
_cell.angle_beta   90.00
_cell.angle_gamma   90.00
#
_symmetry.space_group_name_H-M   'P 1'
#
loop_
_entity.id
_entity.type
_entity.pdbx_description
1 polymer ?
#
loop_
_entity_poly.entity_id
_entity_poly.type
_entity_poly.pdbx_seq_one_letter_code
_entity_poly.pdbx_strand_id
1 'polypeptide(L)'
;MPTTEGTGSDKPTIVDNHDGTISVRYDPKQEGNYELQIKHNNEHIDGSPFKFYIDSTNKGTVTAFGPGLTHGAAGDPCAFTVYTKGAGAGNLQVAVEGPSKADIQCKDNKDGTISVS
;
A
#
# COMPACT_ATOMS: atom_id res chain seq x y z
N MET A 1 -17.65 -13.93 -7.34
CA MET A 1 -17.58 -13.61 -5.90
C MET A 1 -16.14 -13.79 -5.44
N PRO A 2 -15.50 -12.78 -4.84
CA PRO A 2 -14.15 -12.92 -4.31
C PRO A 2 -14.15 -13.78 -3.04
N THR A 3 -13.32 -14.82 -3.01
CA THR A 3 -13.11 -15.72 -1.87
C THR A 3 -11.71 -15.48 -1.31
N THR A 4 -11.61 -15.26 0.00
CA THR A 4 -10.33 -15.07 0.70
C THR A 4 -10.08 -16.27 1.62
N GLU A 5 -8.99 -17.00 1.40
CA GLU A 5 -8.45 -17.97 2.33
C GLU A 5 -7.16 -17.39 2.94
N GLY A 6 -7.17 -17.17 4.26
CA GLY A 6 -6.01 -16.67 5.00
C GLY A 6 -6.03 -17.29 6.39
N THR A 7 -4.92 -17.92 6.77
CA THR A 7 -4.71 -18.52 8.09
C THR A 7 -4.52 -17.42 9.13
N GLY A 8 -5.63 -16.87 9.60
CA GLY A 8 -5.72 -15.79 10.57
C GLY A 8 -7.12 -15.21 10.46
N SER A 9 -7.93 -15.38 11.50
CA SER A 9 -9.38 -15.17 11.52
C SER A 9 -9.82 -13.69 11.43
N ASP A 10 -9.36 -12.93 10.45
CA ASP A 10 -9.92 -11.63 10.11
C ASP A 10 -10.35 -11.70 8.63
N LYS A 11 -11.65 -11.55 8.38
CA LYS A 11 -12.19 -11.51 7.01
C LYS A 11 -12.11 -10.08 6.49
N PRO A 12 -11.57 -9.83 5.29
CA PRO A 12 -11.63 -8.50 4.71
C PRO A 12 -13.09 -8.11 4.41
N THR A 13 -13.40 -6.83 4.54
CA THR A 13 -14.67 -6.26 4.07
C THR A 13 -14.51 -5.90 2.60
N ILE A 14 -15.43 -6.37 1.77
CA ILE A 14 -15.41 -6.16 0.31
C ILE A 14 -16.67 -5.40 -0.07
N VAL A 15 -16.50 -4.26 -0.74
CA VAL A 15 -17.58 -3.39 -1.19
C VAL A 15 -17.49 -3.22 -2.70
N ASP A 16 -18.58 -3.50 -3.41
CA ASP A 16 -18.75 -3.14 -4.82
C ASP A 16 -19.18 -1.68 -4.89
N ASN A 17 -18.38 -0.85 -5.56
CA ASN A 17 -18.66 0.58 -5.70
C ASN A 17 -19.66 0.88 -6.83
N HIS A 18 -20.10 -0.14 -7.58
CA HIS A 18 -21.05 -0.03 -8.70
C HIS A 18 -20.59 0.91 -9.84
N ASP A 19 -19.30 1.20 -9.92
CA ASP A 19 -18.65 2.02 -10.95
C ASP A 19 -17.55 1.25 -11.70
N GLY A 20 -17.51 -0.07 -11.54
CA GLY A 20 -16.47 -0.95 -12.08
C GLY A 20 -15.27 -1.15 -11.14
N THR A 21 -15.28 -0.56 -9.93
CA THR A 21 -14.23 -0.75 -8.92
C THR A 21 -14.72 -1.49 -7.68
N ILE A 22 -13.81 -2.17 -6.97
CA ILE A 22 -14.08 -2.90 -5.73
C ILE A 22 -13.15 -2.38 -4.63
N SER A 23 -13.73 -2.01 -3.49
CA SER A 23 -12.99 -1.60 -2.29
C SER A 23 -12.78 -2.80 -1.36
N VAL A 24 -11.54 -3.09 -1.00
CA VAL A 24 -11.19 -4.13 -0.02
C VAL A 24 -10.56 -3.48 1.21
N ARG A 25 -11.17 -3.69 2.38
CA ARG A 25 -10.65 -3.22 3.67
C ARG A 25 -10.27 -4.40 4.54
N TYR A 26 -9.03 -4.41 5.01
CA TYR A 26 -8.55 -5.40 5.95
C TYR A 26 -7.99 -4.69 7.19
N ASP A 27 -8.48 -5.08 8.37
CA ASP A 27 -8.06 -4.53 9.66
C ASP A 27 -7.35 -5.65 10.47
N PRO A 28 -6.06 -5.92 10.21
CA PRO A 28 -5.29 -6.97 10.89
C PRO A 28 -5.10 -6.65 12.37
N LYS A 29 -5.25 -7.68 13.23
CA LYS A 29 -5.07 -7.54 14.69
C LYS A 29 -3.69 -7.95 15.21
N GLN A 30 -2.84 -8.53 14.36
CA GLN A 30 -1.52 -9.04 14.74
C GLN A 30 -0.45 -8.47 13.82
N GLU A 31 0.78 -8.37 14.33
CA GLU A 31 1.95 -8.16 13.48
C GLU A 31 2.09 -9.33 12.51
N GLY A 32 2.72 -9.05 11.38
CA GLY A 32 3.29 -10.09 10.56
C GLY A 32 3.20 -9.80 9.08
N ASN A 33 3.66 -10.76 8.30
CA ASN A 33 3.46 -10.75 6.86
C ASN A 33 2.06 -11.25 6.53
N TYR A 34 1.37 -10.48 5.71
CA TYR A 34 0.03 -10.78 5.22
C TYR A 34 0.04 -10.91 3.72
N GLU A 35 -0.85 -11.78 3.23
CA GLU A 35 -1.08 -11.99 1.81
C GLU A 35 -2.57 -11.81 1.53
N LEU A 36 -2.91 -10.85 0.67
CA LEU A 36 -4.25 -10.65 0.19
C LEU A 36 -4.37 -11.23 -1.22
N GLN A 37 -5.13 -12.32 -1.32
CA GLN A 37 -5.46 -12.97 -2.58
C GLN A 37 -6.77 -12.42 -3.12
N ILE A 38 -6.71 -11.68 -4.21
CA ILE A 38 -7.88 -11.24 -4.96
C ILE A 38 -7.98 -12.06 -6.23
N LYS A 39 -9.13 -12.73 -6.43
CA LYS A 39 -9.39 -13.58 -7.58
C LYS A 39 -10.70 -13.20 -8.27
N HIS A 40 -10.70 -13.23 -9.60
CA HIS A 40 -11.89 -13.16 -10.44
C HIS A 40 -12.03 -14.49 -11.19
N ASN A 41 -13.19 -15.15 -11.10
CA ASN A 41 -13.41 -16.48 -11.70
C ASN A 41 -12.34 -17.52 -11.34
N ASN A 42 -11.91 -17.51 -10.07
CA ASN A 42 -10.86 -18.40 -9.55
C ASN A 42 -9.44 -18.13 -10.08
N GLU A 43 -9.25 -17.07 -10.87
CA GLU A 43 -7.97 -16.62 -11.40
C GLU A 43 -7.51 -15.34 -10.69
N HIS A 44 -6.20 -15.19 -10.43
CA HIS A 44 -5.66 -13.99 -9.78
C HIS A 44 -5.83 -12.77 -10.70
N ILE A 45 -6.25 -11.65 -10.14
CA ILE A 45 -6.16 -10.37 -10.84
C ILE A 45 -4.69 -9.92 -10.92
N ASP A 46 -4.38 -9.01 -11.83
CA ASP A 46 -3.06 -8.37 -11.88
C ASP A 46 -2.65 -7.81 -10.51
N GLY A 47 -1.41 -8.10 -10.11
CA GLY A 47 -0.85 -7.70 -8.81
C GLY A 47 -1.20 -8.63 -7.63
N SER A 48 -2.15 -9.54 -7.79
CA SER A 48 -2.48 -10.56 -6.78
C SER A 48 -1.50 -11.75 -6.90
N PRO A 49 -0.95 -12.27 -5.78
CA PRO A 49 -1.24 -11.87 -4.41
C PRO A 49 -0.51 -10.60 -3.94
N PHE A 50 -1.21 -9.75 -3.20
CA PHE A 50 -0.64 -8.55 -2.58
C PHE A 50 -0.02 -8.90 -1.23
N LYS A 51 1.28 -8.66 -1.07
CA LYS A 51 2.01 -8.93 0.17
C LYS A 51 2.27 -7.63 0.93
N PHE A 52 1.98 -7.60 2.23
CA PHE A 52 2.24 -6.45 3.09
C PHE A 52 2.63 -6.89 4.50
N TYR A 53 3.46 -6.10 5.16
CA TYR A 53 3.89 -6.32 6.54
C TYR A 53 3.14 -5.37 7.48
N ILE A 54 2.57 -5.93 8.54
CA ILE A 54 1.93 -5.18 9.62
C ILE A 54 2.84 -5.23 10.83
N ASP A 55 3.09 -4.07 11.43
CA ASP A 55 3.93 -3.86 12.60
C ASP A 55 3.08 -3.18 13.69
N SER A 56 3.19 -3.57 14.97
CA SER A 56 2.45 -2.92 16.09
C SER A 56 2.89 -1.50 16.35
N THR A 57 3.96 -1.05 15.70
CA THR A 57 4.74 0.03 16.29
C THR A 57 4.21 1.41 15.93
N ASN A 58 3.25 1.85 16.74
CA ASN A 58 2.89 3.25 16.97
C ASN A 58 3.97 3.98 17.83
N LYS A 59 5.26 3.70 17.57
CA LYS A 59 6.40 4.29 18.29
C LYS A 59 7.62 4.48 17.36
N GLY A 60 7.51 5.46 16.48
CA GLY A 60 8.67 6.09 15.85
C GLY A 60 9.30 5.38 14.66
N THR A 61 8.56 4.52 13.98
CA THR A 61 8.94 4.00 12.66
C THR A 61 8.27 4.81 11.55
N VAL A 62 8.97 4.95 10.42
CA VAL A 62 8.45 5.57 9.20
C VAL A 62 7.74 4.50 8.38
N THR A 63 6.51 4.76 7.94
CA THR A 63 5.72 3.81 7.14
C THR A 63 5.39 4.41 5.78
N ALA A 64 5.50 3.66 4.69
CA ALA A 64 5.07 4.10 3.37
C ALA A 64 3.92 3.22 2.85
N PHE A 65 2.92 3.83 2.22
CA PHE A 65 1.76 3.13 1.65
C PHE A 65 1.20 3.89 0.44
N GLY A 66 0.62 3.17 -0.51
CA GLY A 66 -0.02 3.75 -1.69
C GLY A 66 0.21 2.93 -2.95
N PRO A 67 -0.58 3.16 -4.01
CA PRO A 67 -0.53 2.36 -5.23
C PRO A 67 0.85 2.39 -5.89
N GLY A 68 1.54 3.53 -5.84
CA GLY A 68 2.84 3.70 -6.49
C GLY A 68 4.01 2.91 -5.88
N LEU A 69 3.81 2.27 -4.73
CA LEU A 69 4.76 1.30 -4.18
C LEU A 69 4.61 -0.10 -4.77
N THR A 70 3.52 -0.37 -5.48
CA THR A 70 3.19 -1.71 -5.98
C THR A 70 3.08 -1.75 -7.51
N HIS A 71 2.51 -0.71 -8.12
CA HIS A 71 2.23 -0.68 -9.55
C HIS A 71 2.34 0.76 -10.08
N GLY A 72 2.74 0.88 -11.34
CA GLY A 72 2.79 2.14 -12.07
C GLY A 72 2.70 1.91 -13.57
N ALA A 73 2.20 2.91 -14.30
CA ALA A 73 2.16 2.92 -15.75
C ALA A 73 3.09 4.00 -16.29
N ALA A 74 3.82 3.71 -17.36
CA ALA A 74 4.76 4.66 -17.94
C ALA A 74 4.00 5.92 -18.44
N GLY A 75 4.44 7.10 -17.97
CA GLY A 75 3.83 8.38 -18.31
C GLY A 75 2.75 8.85 -17.32
N ASP A 76 2.27 7.99 -16.44
CA ASP A 76 1.29 8.35 -15.40
C ASP A 76 1.98 8.56 -14.04
N PRO A 77 1.58 9.59 -13.26
CA PRO A 77 2.10 9.80 -11.90
C PRO A 77 1.83 8.61 -10.98
N CYS A 78 2.86 8.19 -10.26
CA CYS A 78 2.84 6.97 -9.47
C CYS A 78 2.88 7.31 -7.97
N ALA A 79 1.71 7.64 -7.41
CA ALA A 79 1.64 8.26 -6.09
C ALA A 79 1.71 7.26 -4.91
N PHE A 80 2.44 7.63 -3.86
CA PHE A 80 2.40 7.00 -2.55
C PHE A 80 2.61 8.02 -1.42
N THR A 81 2.32 7.59 -0.18
CA THR A 81 2.40 8.43 1.01
C THR A 81 3.40 7.83 1.99
N VAL A 82 4.24 8.67 2.58
CA VAL A 82 5.15 8.33 3.68
C VAL A 82 4.63 8.98 4.96
N TYR A 83 4.32 8.18 5.97
CA TYR A 83 3.94 8.59 7.31
C TYR A 83 5.18 8.61 8.21
N THR A 84 5.53 9.79 8.72
CA THR A 84 6.75 10.02 9.53
C THR A 84 6.42 10.46 10.96
N LYS A 85 5.13 10.57 11.31
CA LYS A 85 4.71 11.07 12.61
C LYS A 85 5.21 10.17 13.74
N GLY A 86 6.04 10.74 14.61
CA GLY A 86 6.62 10.05 15.77
C GLY A 86 8.03 9.50 15.55
N ALA A 87 8.57 9.51 14.32
CA ALA A 87 9.91 9.00 14.01
C ALA A 87 11.07 9.87 14.53
N GLY A 88 10.77 11.09 14.99
CA GLY A 88 11.77 12.07 15.40
C GLY A 88 12.36 12.85 14.22
N ALA A 89 13.36 13.68 14.49
CA ALA A 89 14.04 14.45 13.45
C ALA A 89 15.04 13.56 12.69
N GLY A 90 15.02 13.62 11.37
CA GLY A 90 15.91 12.86 10.50
C GLY A 90 15.74 13.23 9.04
N ASN A 91 16.60 12.67 8.19
CA ASN A 91 16.53 12.85 6.74
C ASN A 91 15.78 11.67 6.10
N LEU A 92 14.75 11.97 5.32
CA LEU A 92 14.08 11.01 4.45
C LEU A 92 14.65 11.14 3.03
N GLN A 93 15.09 10.03 2.45
CA GLN A 93 15.57 9.97 1.07
C GLN A 93 14.71 8.97 0.28
N VAL A 94 14.32 9.36 -0.94
CA VAL A 94 13.60 8.50 -1.88
C VAL A 94 14.49 8.31 -3.10
N ALA A 95 14.61 7.06 -3.55
CA ALA A 95 15.31 6.69 -4.78
C ALA A 95 14.41 5.75 -5.60
N VAL A 96 14.43 5.93 -6.91
CA VAL A 96 13.71 5.07 -7.87
C VAL A 96 14.73 4.52 -8.84
N GLU A 97 14.80 3.20 -8.93
CA GLU A 97 15.67 2.48 -9.85
C GLU A 97 14.84 1.83 -10.94
N GLY A 98 15.29 1.94 -12.17
CA GLY A 98 14.55 1.42 -13.32
C GLY A 98 15.29 1.62 -14.64
N PRO A 99 14.69 1.17 -15.75
CA PRO A 99 15.28 1.26 -17.08
C PRO A 99 15.40 2.70 -17.61
N SER A 100 14.72 3.65 -16.96
CA SER A 100 14.72 5.07 -17.30
C SER A 100 14.80 5.93 -16.04
N LYS A 101 15.21 7.20 -16.21
CA LYS A 101 15.19 8.18 -15.13
C LYS A 101 13.74 8.46 -14.69
N ALA A 102 13.51 8.48 -13.39
CA ALA A 102 12.25 8.91 -12.80
C ALA A 102 12.37 10.37 -12.33
N ASP A 103 11.31 11.15 -12.57
CA ASP A 103 11.12 12.43 -11.90
C ASP A 103 10.35 12.18 -10.60
N ILE A 104 10.91 12.63 -9.48
CA ILE A 104 10.34 12.39 -8.14
C ILE A 104 9.88 13.73 -7.59
N GLN A 105 8.59 13.85 -7.28
CA GLN A 105 8.03 14.97 -6.55
C GLN A 105 7.71 14.57 -5.11
N CYS A 106 8.23 15.35 -4.16
CA CYS A 106 7.95 15.17 -2.73
C CYS A 106 7.25 16.41 -2.20
N LYS A 107 6.12 16.22 -1.52
CA LYS A 107 5.36 17.29 -0.86
C LYS A 107 5.11 16.93 0.60
N ASP A 108 5.66 17.73 1.51
CA ASP A 108 5.32 17.66 2.94
C ASP A 108 3.92 18.26 3.17
N ASN A 109 3.01 17.45 3.71
CA ASN A 109 1.63 17.82 3.98
C ASN A 109 1.46 18.56 5.32
N LYS A 110 2.52 18.66 6.13
CA LYS A 110 2.54 19.32 7.46
C LYS A 110 1.61 18.69 8.49
N ASP A 111 1.16 17.46 8.26
CA ASP A 111 0.33 16.66 9.18
C ASP A 111 1.07 15.42 9.72
N GLY A 112 2.36 15.29 9.39
CA GLY A 112 3.17 14.10 9.67
C GLY A 112 3.18 13.10 8.51
N THR A 113 2.66 13.49 7.34
CA THR A 113 2.76 12.73 6.10
C THR A 113 3.46 13.50 4.99
N ILE A 114 4.05 12.76 4.06
CA ILE A 114 4.71 13.27 2.85
C ILE A 114 4.10 12.53 1.66
N SER A 115 3.58 13.27 0.69
CA SER A 115 3.13 12.70 -0.59
C SER A 115 4.29 12.64 -1.57
N VAL A 116 4.47 11.49 -2.22
CA VAL A 116 5.48 11.24 -3.24
C VAL A 116 4.79 10.82 -4.53
N SER A 117 5.21 11.34 -5.68
CA SER A 117 4.68 11.00 -7.00
C SER A 117 5.67 11.23 -8.13
#